data_AF-A0AA42DM87-F1
#
_entry.id   AF-A0AA42DM87-F1
#
_cell.length_a   1.000
_cell.length_b   1.000
_cell.length_c   1.000
_cell.angle_alpha   90.00
_cell.angle_beta   90.00
_cell.angle_gamma   90.00
#
_symmetry.space_group_name_H-M   'P 1'
#
loop_
_entity.id
_entity.type
_entity.pdbx_description
1 polymer ?
#
loop_
_entity_poly.entity_id
_entity_poly.type
_entity_poly.pdbx_seq_one_letter_code
_entity_poly.pdbx_strand_id
1 'polypeptide(L)'
;MIKVCPKCGYQNDEDAIYCLQCLEDLKNVLPGEEVKINSTEFTGYNTNNMSPLGHSLQYEHYNDDVSIGAWIGISIALGIPIINIIVLIWILTSSSTNRTLKNYAIAQFILMCIGIVLTGLLLLIR
;
A
#
# COMPACT_ATOMS: atom_id res chain seq x y z
N MET A 1 -21.73 -4.90 28.82
CA MET A 1 -20.87 -6.10 28.97
C MET A 1 -19.58 -5.86 28.19
N ILE A 2 -18.53 -6.68 28.34
CA ILE A 2 -17.25 -6.49 27.63
C ILE A 2 -16.86 -7.75 26.84
N LYS A 3 -16.16 -7.58 25.72
CA LYS A 3 -15.57 -8.68 24.93
C LYS A 3 -14.06 -8.74 25.15
N VAL A 4 -13.56 -9.85 25.69
CA VAL A 4 -12.12 -10.07 25.85
C VAL A 4 -11.56 -10.70 24.57
N CYS A 5 -10.53 -10.08 24.00
CA CYS A 5 -9.90 -10.59 22.78
C CYS A 5 -9.16 -11.92 23.06
N PRO A 6 -9.45 -13.00 22.33
CA PRO A 6 -8.82 -14.31 22.55
C PRO A 6 -7.33 -14.35 22.17
N LYS A 7 -6.86 -13.36 21.39
CA LYS A 7 -5.48 -13.29 20.89
C LYS A 7 -4.55 -12.48 21.78
N CYS A 8 -5.01 -11.35 22.32
CA CYS A 8 -4.17 -10.43 23.11
C CYS A 8 -4.70 -10.11 24.50
N GLY A 9 -5.90 -10.56 24.86
CA GLY A 9 -6.51 -10.32 26.17
C GLY A 9 -7.08 -8.92 26.38
N TYR A 10 -7.02 -8.03 25.38
CA TYR A 10 -7.58 -6.68 25.49
C TYR A 10 -9.11 -6.70 25.64
N GLN A 11 -9.64 -5.82 26.51
CA GLN A 11 -11.07 -5.70 26.78
C GLN A 11 -11.69 -4.67 25.86
N ASN A 12 -12.63 -5.10 25.03
CA ASN A 12 -13.34 -4.28 24.06
C ASN A 12 -14.80 -4.09 24.50
N ASP A 13 -15.45 -3.08 23.92
CA ASP A 13 -16.89 -2.83 24.09
C ASP A 13 -17.74 -4.03 23.61
N GLU A 14 -18.96 -4.15 24.12
CA GLU A 14 -19.86 -5.28 23.82
C GLU A 14 -20.29 -5.38 22.36
N ASP A 15 -20.31 -4.27 21.64
CA ASP A 15 -20.64 -4.18 20.23
C ASP A 15 -19.40 -4.26 19.33
N ALA A 16 -18.19 -4.38 19.93
CA ALA A 16 -16.96 -4.45 19.18
C ALA A 16 -16.96 -5.63 18.20
N ILE A 17 -16.73 -5.30 16.94
CA ILE A 17 -16.62 -6.25 15.81
C ILE A 17 -15.15 -6.70 15.66
N TYR A 18 -14.21 -5.87 16.08
CA TYR A 18 -12.77 -6.12 16.06
C TYR A 18 -12.10 -5.64 17.34
N CYS A 19 -10.95 -6.23 17.68
CA CYS A 19 -10.16 -5.82 18.82
C CYS A 19 -9.42 -4.49 18.55
N LEU A 20 -9.54 -3.50 19.43
CA LEU A 20 -8.90 -2.19 19.26
C LEU A 20 -7.37 -2.21 19.38
N GLN A 21 -6.81 -3.20 20.09
CA GLN A 21 -5.36 -3.30 20.28
C GLN A 21 -4.62 -4.16 19.24
N CYS A 22 -5.24 -5.23 18.72
CA CYS A 22 -4.57 -6.17 17.81
C CYS A 22 -5.36 -6.53 16.55
N LEU A 23 -6.53 -5.92 16.36
CA LEU A 23 -7.40 -6.06 15.18
C LEU A 23 -7.96 -7.47 14.92
N GLU A 24 -7.95 -8.35 15.91
CA GLU A 24 -8.60 -9.67 15.82
C GLU A 24 -10.13 -9.55 15.68
N ASP A 25 -10.77 -10.43 14.88
CA ASP A 25 -12.23 -10.43 14.70
C ASP A 25 -12.95 -10.94 15.98
N LEU A 26 -13.95 -10.18 16.45
CA LEU A 26 -14.72 -10.45 17.66
C LEU A 26 -16.20 -10.75 17.39
N LYS A 27 -16.61 -10.94 16.13
CA LYS A 27 -18.03 -11.20 15.76
C LYS A 27 -18.62 -12.41 16.47
N ASN A 28 -17.81 -13.44 16.67
CA ASN A 28 -18.23 -14.70 17.29
C ASN A 28 -17.91 -14.76 18.79
N VAL A 29 -17.33 -13.70 19.36
CA VAL A 29 -17.05 -13.61 20.79
C VAL A 29 -18.31 -13.07 21.46
N LEU A 30 -19.02 -13.93 22.20
CA LEU A 30 -20.20 -13.52 22.94
C LEU A 30 -19.78 -12.63 24.12
N PRO A 31 -20.40 -11.46 24.31
CA PRO A 31 -20.11 -10.63 25.47
C PRO A 31 -20.65 -11.31 26.73
N GLY A 32 -19.74 -11.68 27.64
CA GLY A 32 -20.12 -12.16 28.98
C GLY A 32 -19.77 -13.60 29.36
N GLU A 33 -18.85 -14.29 28.68
CA GLU A 33 -18.32 -15.57 29.17
C GLU A 33 -16.83 -15.44 29.54
N GLU A 34 -16.51 -15.64 30.82
CA GLU A 34 -15.13 -15.80 31.27
C GLU A 34 -14.54 -17.05 30.61
N VAL A 35 -13.68 -16.85 29.60
CA VAL A 35 -12.94 -17.94 28.96
C VAL A 35 -11.94 -18.51 29.98
N LYS A 36 -12.30 -19.62 30.63
CA LYS A 36 -11.35 -20.45 31.38
C LYS A 36 -10.51 -21.24 30.38
N ILE A 37 -9.29 -20.77 30.14
CA ILE A 37 -8.35 -21.37 29.19
C ILE A 37 -7.70 -22.58 29.87
N ASN A 38 -8.13 -23.79 29.53
CA ASN A 38 -7.44 -25.02 29.93
C ASN A 38 -6.47 -25.36 28.80
N SER A 39 -5.17 -25.15 29.03
CA SER A 39 -4.11 -25.17 28.02
C SER A 39 -3.68 -26.56 27.55
N THR A 40 -4.62 -27.43 27.16
CA THR A 40 -4.30 -28.75 26.57
C THR A 40 -5.36 -29.18 25.56
N GLU A 41 -5.45 -28.50 24.41
CA GLU A 41 -5.69 -29.15 23.11
C GLU A 41 -5.45 -28.14 21.99
N PHE A 42 -4.24 -28.17 21.42
CA PHE A 42 -3.95 -27.52 20.16
C PHE A 42 -4.58 -28.35 19.04
N THR A 43 -5.85 -28.10 18.73
CA THR A 43 -6.44 -28.57 17.48
C THR A 43 -6.06 -27.60 16.38
N GLY A 44 -5.20 -28.06 15.46
CA GLY A 44 -4.81 -27.30 14.28
C GLY A 44 -6.03 -26.85 13.48
N TYR A 45 -6.08 -25.56 13.16
CA TYR A 45 -7.13 -25.01 12.31
C TYR A 45 -6.99 -25.55 10.88
N ASN A 46 -8.01 -26.28 10.42
CA ASN A 46 -8.16 -26.74 9.05
C ASN A 46 -8.73 -25.61 8.18
N THR A 47 -7.96 -25.16 7.19
CA THR A 47 -8.26 -24.03 6.30
C THR A 47 -9.12 -24.39 5.07
N ASN A 48 -9.63 -25.62 4.96
CA ASN A 48 -10.12 -26.11 3.67
C ASN A 48 -11.57 -25.69 3.33
N ASN A 49 -12.29 -25.00 4.22
CA ASN A 49 -13.71 -24.64 4.02
C ASN A 49 -14.01 -23.15 4.29
N MET A 50 -13.24 -22.22 3.69
CA MET A 50 -13.67 -20.82 3.59
C MET A 50 -14.39 -20.57 2.27
N SER A 51 -15.68 -20.24 2.34
CA SER A 51 -16.47 -19.67 1.24
C SER A 51 -16.03 -18.23 0.92
N PRO A 52 -16.13 -17.77 -0.35
CA PRO A 52 -15.43 -16.61 -0.85
C PRO A 52 -16.25 -15.32 -0.66
N LEU A 53 -16.32 -14.79 0.56
CA LEU A 53 -16.91 -13.46 0.79
C LEU A 53 -16.17 -12.66 1.87
N GLY A 54 -14.84 -12.75 1.83
CA GLY A 54 -13.90 -11.87 2.54
C GLY A 54 -12.80 -11.31 1.63
N HIS A 55 -12.93 -11.46 0.31
CA HIS A 55 -12.00 -10.92 -0.69
C HIS A 55 -12.45 -9.52 -1.17
N SER A 56 -12.63 -8.61 -0.22
CA SER A 56 -12.66 -7.16 -0.42
C SER A 56 -12.44 -6.57 0.99
N LEU A 57 -11.26 -6.11 1.41
CA LEU A 57 -10.19 -5.43 0.70
C LEU A 57 -8.85 -5.87 1.30
N GLN A 58 -8.31 -7.00 0.87
CA GLN A 58 -6.87 -7.18 0.98
C GLN A 58 -6.26 -6.29 -0.12
N TYR A 59 -6.13 -5.00 0.18
CA TYR A 59 -5.08 -4.22 -0.45
C TYR A 59 -3.81 -4.94 0.00
N GLU A 60 -3.26 -5.81 -0.86
CA GLU A 60 -1.85 -6.14 -0.74
C GLU A 60 -1.14 -4.80 -0.66
N HIS A 61 -0.65 -4.46 0.53
CA HIS A 61 0.20 -3.32 0.73
C HIS A 61 1.55 -3.67 0.09
N TYR A 62 1.55 -3.79 -1.23
CA TYR A 62 2.73 -3.71 -2.06
C TYR A 62 3.24 -2.29 -1.82
N ASN A 63 4.25 -2.17 -0.97
CA ASN A 63 4.86 -0.89 -0.61
C ASN A 63 5.59 -0.35 -1.85
N ASP A 64 4.83 0.21 -2.79
CA ASP A 64 5.26 0.96 -3.99
C ASP A 64 5.66 2.41 -3.64
N ASP A 65 5.76 2.69 -2.33
CA ASP A 65 6.07 3.99 -1.78
C ASP A 65 7.55 4.29 -2.01
N VAL A 66 7.77 5.31 -2.82
CA VAL A 66 9.10 5.82 -3.11
C VAL A 66 9.56 6.65 -1.92
N SER A 67 10.78 6.37 -1.42
CA SER A 67 11.32 7.08 -0.27
C SER A 67 11.49 8.58 -0.52
N ILE A 68 11.44 9.38 0.55
CA ILE A 68 11.61 10.83 0.46
C ILE A 68 12.98 11.21 -0.14
N GLY A 69 14.02 10.46 0.20
CA GLY A 69 15.37 10.67 -0.34
C GLY A 69 15.44 10.38 -1.84
N ALA A 70 14.72 9.37 -2.33
CA ALA A 70 14.63 9.08 -3.75
C ALA A 70 13.89 10.20 -4.51
N TRP A 71 12.79 10.73 -3.95
CA TRP A 71 12.11 11.89 -4.53
C TRP A 71 13.00 13.13 -4.61
N ILE A 72 13.78 13.41 -3.57
CA ILE A 72 14.72 14.54 -3.57
C ILE A 72 15.80 14.33 -4.64
N GLY A 73 16.41 13.14 -4.69
CA GLY A 73 17.44 12.82 -5.67
C GLY A 73 16.95 12.95 -7.12
N ILE A 74 15.75 12.45 -7.40
CA ILE A 74 15.12 12.58 -8.73
C ILE A 74 14.81 14.03 -9.04
N SER A 75 14.27 14.80 -8.09
CA SER A 75 13.95 16.20 -8.30
C SER A 75 15.19 17.03 -8.68
N ILE A 76 16.32 16.78 -8.04
CA ILE A 76 17.60 17.42 -8.38
C ILE A 76 18.08 16.98 -9.76
N ALA A 77 18.01 15.68 -10.06
CA ALA A 77 18.46 15.13 -11.34
C ALA A 77 17.65 15.67 -12.53
N LEU A 78 16.34 15.88 -12.36
CA LEU A 78 15.47 16.44 -13.40
C LEU A 78 15.71 17.92 -13.69
N GLY A 79 16.30 18.66 -12.74
CA GLY A 79 16.64 20.08 -12.91
C GLY A 79 17.73 20.32 -13.95
N ILE A 80 18.51 19.30 -14.30
CA ILE A 80 19.57 19.39 -15.31
C ILE A 80 19.07 18.74 -16.61
N PRO A 81 18.94 19.48 -17.73
CA PRO A 81 18.26 19.00 -18.94
C PRO A 81 18.79 17.66 -19.49
N ILE A 82 20.10 17.46 -19.54
CA ILE A 82 20.69 16.23 -20.09
C ILE A 82 20.51 15.05 -19.12
N ILE A 83 20.76 15.28 -17.82
CA ILE A 83 20.62 14.25 -16.79
C ILE A 83 19.16 13.81 -16.65
N ASN A 84 18.22 14.74 -16.81
CA ASN A 84 16.79 14.47 -16.82
C ASN A 84 16.44 13.35 -17.82
N ILE A 85 16.85 13.49 -19.08
CA ILE A 85 16.58 12.46 -20.11
C ILE A 85 17.19 11.11 -19.74
N ILE A 86 18.44 11.12 -19.28
CA ILE A 86 19.17 9.90 -18.91
C ILE A 86 18.45 9.17 -17.77
N VAL A 87 18.06 9.90 -16.73
CA VAL A 87 17.36 9.34 -15.57
C VAL A 87 15.98 8.80 -15.95
N LEU A 88 15.23 9.51 -16.81
CA LEU A 88 13.94 9.01 -17.30
C LEU A 88 14.10 7.68 -18.05
N ILE A 89 15.06 7.58 -18.97
CA ILE A 89 15.31 6.34 -19.71
C ILE A 89 15.74 5.21 -18.77
N TRP A 90 16.61 5.50 -17.80
CA TRP A 90 17.04 4.51 -16.81
C TRP A 90 15.87 3.98 -15.96
N ILE A 91 14.98 4.86 -15.50
CA ILE A 91 13.79 4.47 -14.73
C ILE A 91 12.86 3.58 -15.57
N LEU A 92 12.64 3.91 -16.85
CA LEU A 92 11.76 3.18 -17.75
C LEU A 92 12.30 1.81 -18.16
N THR A 93 13.61 1.72 -18.38
CA THR A 93 14.27 0.48 -18.83
C THR A 93 14.56 -0.49 -17.69
N SER A 94 14.70 0.02 -16.46
CA SER A 94 14.95 -0.82 -15.29
C SER A 94 13.73 -1.69 -14.94
N SER A 95 13.92 -3.00 -14.94
CA SER A 95 12.85 -3.98 -14.68
C SER A 95 12.34 -3.91 -13.23
N SER A 96 13.23 -3.70 -12.27
CA SER A 96 12.95 -3.74 -10.81
C SER A 96 12.58 -2.37 -10.20
N THR A 97 12.32 -1.35 -11.00
CA THR A 97 11.95 -0.03 -10.49
C THR A 97 10.51 0.04 -10.01
N ASN A 98 10.26 0.74 -8.89
CA ASN A 98 8.94 0.99 -8.31
C ASN A 98 7.92 1.50 -9.34
N ARG A 99 6.68 1.03 -9.24
CA ARG A 99 5.63 1.36 -10.21
C ARG A 99 5.33 2.85 -10.22
N THR A 100 5.27 3.47 -9.05
CA THR A 100 5.06 4.92 -8.87
C THR A 100 6.12 5.73 -9.61
N LEU A 101 7.38 5.30 -9.53
CA LEU A 101 8.50 5.95 -10.21
C LEU A 101 8.39 5.81 -11.73
N LYS A 102 8.03 4.62 -12.23
CA LYS A 102 7.82 4.37 -13.66
C LYS A 102 6.70 5.24 -14.21
N ASN A 103 5.56 5.28 -13.52
CA ASN A 103 4.42 6.12 -13.92
C ASN A 103 4.80 7.60 -13.95
N TYR A 104 5.55 8.06 -12.95
CA TYR A 104 6.08 9.42 -12.92
C TYR A 104 7.02 9.69 -14.11
N ALA A 105 7.94 8.77 -14.41
CA ALA A 105 8.86 8.93 -15.55
C ALA A 105 8.13 8.95 -16.90
N ILE A 106 7.10 8.13 -17.08
CA ILE A 106 6.23 8.16 -18.27
C ILE A 106 5.54 9.52 -18.38
N ALA A 107 4.96 10.03 -17.29
CA ALA A 107 4.28 11.32 -17.27
C ALA A 107 5.24 12.48 -17.61
N GLN A 108 6.43 12.49 -17.01
CA GLN A 108 7.46 13.50 -17.31
C GLN A 108 7.88 13.47 -18.78
N PHE A 109 8.08 12.28 -19.34
CA PHE A 109 8.42 12.13 -20.75
C PHE A 109 7.33 12.71 -21.67
N ILE A 110 6.06 12.42 -21.39
CA ILE A 110 4.92 12.96 -22.15
C ILE A 110 4.86 14.49 -22.03
N LEU A 111 4.99 15.03 -20.82
CA LEU A 111 4.97 16.49 -20.59
C LEU A 111 6.12 17.20 -21.31
N MET A 112 7.30 16.59 -21.35
CA MET A 112 8.44 17.11 -22.10
C MET A 112 8.15 17.16 -23.60
N CYS A 113 7.59 16.10 -24.18
CA CYS A 113 7.20 16.10 -25.60
C CYS A 113 6.16 17.19 -25.91
N ILE A 114 5.15 17.36 -25.05
CA ILE A 114 4.15 18.42 -25.19
C ILE A 114 4.82 19.80 -25.12
N GLY A 115 5.73 20.02 -24.16
CA GLY A 115 6.47 21.27 -24.02
C GLY A 115 7.28 21.63 -25.27
N ILE A 116 7.94 20.63 -25.89
CA ILE A 116 8.68 20.82 -27.14
C ILE A 116 7.74 21.22 -28.29
N VAL A 117 6.61 20.53 -28.45
CA VAL A 117 5.62 20.84 -29.51
C VAL A 117 5.06 22.25 -29.34
N LEU A 118 4.64 22.62 -28.12
CA LEU A 118 4.12 23.94 -27.83
C LEU A 118 5.16 25.04 -28.05
N THR A 119 6.40 24.82 -27.60
CA THR A 119 7.50 25.77 -27.80
C THR A 119 7.79 25.94 -29.29
N GLY A 120 7.88 24.85 -30.06
CA GLY A 120 8.07 24.89 -31.50
C GLY A 120 6.95 25.68 -32.19
N LEU A 121 5.69 25.40 -31.86
CA LEU A 121 4.53 26.13 -32.42
C LEU A 121 4.59 27.63 -32.09
N LEU A 122 4.93 28.00 -30.86
CA LEU A 122 5.09 29.42 -30.48
C LEU A 122 6.24 30.10 -31.24
N LEU A 123 7.34 29.38 -31.49
CA LEU A 123 8.46 29.88 -32.29
C LEU A 123 8.12 29.99 -33.78
N LEU A 124 7.17 29.19 -34.28
CA LEU A 124 6.70 29.23 -35.67
C LEU A 124 5.62 30.29 -35.92
N ILE A 125 4.84 30.65 -34.89
CA ILE A 125 3.81 31.70 -34.95
C ILE A 125 4.39 33.10 -34.70
N ARG A 126 5.53 33.17 -34.01
CA ARG A 126 6.31 34.39 -33.79
C ARG A 126 6.96 34.90 -35.08
#